data_AF-A0A2U1VW07-F1
#
_entry.id   AF-A0A2U1VW07-F1
#
_cell.length_a   1.000
_cell.length_b   1.000
_cell.length_c   1.000
_cell.angle_alpha   90.00
_cell.angle_beta   90.00
_cell.angle_gamma   90.00
#
_symmetry.space_group_name_H-M   'P 1'
#
loop_
_entity.id
_entity.type
_entity.pdbx_description
1 polymer ?
#
loop_
_entity_poly.entity_id
_entity_poly.type
_entity_poly.pdbx_seq_one_letter_code
_entity_poly.pdbx_strand_id
1 'polypeptide(L)'
;MNDLAPEHIRAFIARTRVADMKSRGWRVLGPGEEGSVLMEGPMVASRGARLDRPAPAVHVGDLFDDLVARALERADGRDRLDASRRAA
;
A
#
# COMPACT_ATOMS: atom_id res chain seq x y z
N MET A 1 11.55 -28.68 -18.13
CA MET A 1 11.36 -27.97 -16.85
C MET A 1 11.30 -26.49 -17.20
N ASN A 2 10.10 -25.93 -17.33
CA ASN A 2 9.94 -24.56 -17.84
C ASN A 2 10.23 -23.61 -16.68
N ASP A 3 11.39 -22.97 -16.74
CA ASP A 3 11.84 -21.94 -15.82
C ASP A 3 10.91 -20.73 -16.00
N LEU A 4 9.86 -20.66 -15.20
CA LEU A 4 8.90 -19.56 -15.19
C LEU A 4 9.60 -18.34 -14.57
N ALA A 5 10.49 -17.72 -15.34
CA ALA A 5 11.06 -16.42 -15.02
C ALA A 5 9.89 -15.47 -14.69
N PRO A 6 9.99 -14.65 -13.63
CA PRO A 6 8.91 -13.72 -13.27
C PRO A 6 8.55 -12.87 -14.49
N GLU A 7 7.32 -13.01 -14.99
CA GLU A 7 6.90 -12.23 -16.13
C GLU A 7 6.90 -10.75 -15.77
N HIS A 8 7.60 -9.96 -16.58
CA HIS A 8 7.63 -8.52 -16.39
C HIS A 8 6.26 -7.96 -16.77
N ILE A 9 5.69 -7.12 -15.88
CA ILE A 9 4.41 -6.46 -16.15
C ILE A 9 4.64 -5.42 -17.26
N ARG A 10 3.83 -5.47 -18.33
CA ARG A 10 3.87 -4.50 -19.43
C ARG A 10 2.56 -3.73 -19.50
N ALA A 11 2.62 -2.42 -19.75
CA ALA A 11 1.45 -1.58 -19.85
C ALA A 11 1.67 -0.38 -20.79
N PHE A 12 0.59 0.10 -21.41
CA PHE A 12 0.58 1.38 -22.11
C PHE A 12 0.41 2.51 -21.10
N ILE A 13 1.38 3.42 -21.07
CA ILE A 13 1.44 4.54 -20.14
C ILE A 13 1.25 5.83 -20.93
N ALA A 14 0.34 6.70 -20.47
CA ALA A 14 0.17 8.02 -21.06
C ALA A 14 1.51 8.79 -21.11
N ARG A 15 1.80 9.46 -22.24
CA ARG A 15 3.06 10.19 -22.48
C ARG A 15 3.41 11.16 -21.35
N THR A 16 2.40 11.81 -20.78
CA THR A 16 2.54 12.76 -19.66
C THR A 16 3.01 12.11 -18.36
N ARG A 17 2.84 10.80 -18.20
CA ARG A 17 3.21 10.05 -16.99
C ARG A 17 4.55 9.33 -17.08
N VAL A 18 5.20 9.32 -18.25
CA VAL A 18 6.44 8.56 -18.48
C VAL A 18 7.55 8.93 -17.50
N ALA A 19 7.70 10.21 -17.15
CA ALA A 19 8.72 10.67 -16.20
C ALA A 19 8.47 10.12 -14.78
N ASP A 20 7.22 10.20 -14.30
CA ASP A 20 6.80 9.61 -13.01
C ASP A 20 7.03 8.10 -13.02
N MET A 21 6.61 7.39 -14.08
CA MET A 21 6.79 5.94 -14.17
C MET A 21 8.27 5.54 -14.19
N LYS A 22 9.15 6.28 -14.89
CA LYS A 22 10.60 6.05 -14.85
C LYS A 22 11.18 6.19 -13.44
N SER A 23 10.74 7.20 -12.67
CA SER A 23 11.18 7.36 -11.27
C SER A 23 10.76 6.18 -10.37
N ARG A 24 9.71 5.46 -10.75
CA ARG A 24 9.21 4.25 -10.08
C ARG A 24 9.83 2.96 -10.61
N GLY A 25 10.88 3.06 -11.44
CA GLY A 25 11.62 1.93 -11.97
C GLY A 25 11.01 1.30 -13.23
N TRP A 26 10.10 1.99 -13.92
CA TRP A 26 9.57 1.51 -15.19
C TRP A 26 10.51 1.85 -16.36
N ARG A 27 10.63 0.93 -17.31
CA ARG A 27 11.45 1.07 -18.52
C ARG A 27 10.58 1.23 -19.76
N VAL A 28 10.97 2.13 -20.67
CA VAL A 28 10.29 2.26 -21.96
C VAL A 28 10.69 1.11 -22.87
N LEU A 29 9.72 0.42 -23.47
CA LEU A 29 9.95 -0.65 -24.44
C LEU A 29 9.78 -0.19 -25.89
N GLY A 30 8.89 0.78 -26.14
CA GLY A 30 8.64 1.23 -27.50
C GLY A 30 7.42 2.15 -27.61
N PRO A 31 7.06 2.55 -28.84
CA PRO A 31 5.87 3.35 -29.08
C PRO A 31 4.62 2.59 -28.61
N GLY A 32 3.67 3.34 -28.05
CA GLY A 32 2.34 2.84 -27.73
C GLY A 32 1.30 3.32 -28.75
N GLU A 33 0.02 3.19 -28.38
CA GLU A 33 -1.08 3.84 -29.07
C GLU A 33 -1.04 5.36 -28.92
N GLU A 34 -1.94 6.08 -29.60
CA GLU A 34 -2.01 7.53 -29.57
C GLU A 34 -2.04 8.07 -28.13
N GLY A 35 -1.10 8.97 -27.81
CA GLY A 35 -0.98 9.54 -26.47
C GLY A 35 -0.25 8.66 -25.45
N SER A 36 0.24 7.46 -25.82
CA SER A 36 0.84 6.50 -24.89
C SER A 36 2.20 5.93 -25.34
N VAL A 37 2.87 5.23 -24.42
CA VAL A 37 4.16 4.55 -24.61
C VAL A 37 4.07 3.19 -23.94
N LEU A 38 4.51 2.13 -24.62
CA LEU A 38 4.61 0.81 -24.01
C LEU A 38 5.78 0.80 -23.03
N MET A 39 5.49 0.49 -21.77
CA MET A 39 6.48 0.43 -20.70
C MET A 39 6.42 -0.90 -19.96
N GLU A 40 7.56 -1.29 -19.40
CA GLU A 40 7.78 -2.45 -18.56
C GLU A 40 7.97 -2.00 -17.11
N GLY A 41 7.23 -2.61 -16.19
CA GLY A 41 7.34 -2.36 -14.76
C GLY A 41 8.63 -2.92 -14.17
N PRO A 42 9.01 -2.44 -12.97
CA PRO A 42 10.16 -3.00 -12.26
C PRO A 42 9.94 -4.49 -12.04
N MET A 43 10.99 -5.28 -12.28
CA MET A 43 10.99 -6.70 -11.97
C MET A 43 10.68 -6.86 -10.49
N VAL A 44 9.54 -7.47 -10.17
CA VAL A 44 9.28 -7.93 -8.82
C VAL A 44 10.15 -9.16 -8.66
N ALA A 45 11.43 -8.95 -8.32
CA ALA A 45 12.22 -10.00 -7.71
C ALA A 45 11.34 -10.53 -6.58
N SER A 46 10.94 -11.80 -6.69
CA SER A 46 9.93 -12.44 -5.87
C SER A 46 9.99 -11.87 -4.46
N ARG A 47 8.86 -11.37 -3.97
CA ARG A 47 8.68 -10.66 -2.69
C ARG A 47 9.14 -11.47 -1.45
N GLY A 48 9.89 -12.56 -1.61
CA GLY A 48 10.55 -13.33 -0.57
C GLY A 48 11.79 -12.67 0.03
N ALA A 49 12.52 -11.79 -0.68
CA ALA A 49 13.78 -11.26 -0.13
C ALA A 49 13.64 -10.17 0.96
N ARG A 50 12.42 -9.64 1.19
CA ARG A 50 12.17 -8.61 2.23
C ARG A 50 11.20 -9.04 3.33
N LEU A 51 10.58 -10.22 3.22
CA LEU A 51 9.73 -10.80 4.26
C LEU A 51 10.52 -11.58 5.33
N ASP A 52 11.84 -11.73 5.15
CA ASP A 52 12.73 -12.46 6.07
C ASP A 52 13.09 -11.70 7.36
N ARG A 53 12.51 -10.51 7.57
CA ARG A 53 12.39 -9.97 8.92
C ARG A 53 10.96 -10.23 9.36
N PRO A 54 10.72 -11.05 10.39
CA PRO A 54 9.41 -11.10 11.01
C PRO A 54 9.15 -9.73 11.62
N ALA A 55 8.54 -8.83 10.86
CA ALA A 55 7.72 -7.79 11.45
C ALA A 55 6.65 -8.54 12.24
N PRO A 56 6.34 -8.15 13.50
CA PRO A 56 5.21 -8.73 14.18
C PRO A 56 4.02 -8.59 13.22
N ALA A 57 3.43 -9.73 12.84
CA ALA A 57 2.24 -9.76 12.02
C ALA A 57 1.10 -9.21 12.87
N VAL A 58 1.06 -7.89 13.03
CA VAL A 58 -0.12 -7.19 13.53
C VAL A 58 -1.12 -7.36 12.41
N HIS A 59 -2.08 -8.24 12.60
CA HIS A 59 -3.15 -8.38 11.64
C HIS A 59 -3.89 -7.05 11.61
N VAL A 60 -4.29 -6.60 10.43
CA VAL A 60 -5.03 -5.32 10.29
C VAL A 60 -6.29 -5.33 11.17
N GLY A 61 -6.87 -6.50 11.44
CA GLY A 61 -7.94 -6.69 12.42
C GLY A 61 -7.54 -6.27 13.84
N ASP A 62 -6.39 -6.75 14.34
CA ASP A 62 -5.89 -6.43 15.68
C ASP A 62 -5.68 -4.91 15.86
N LEU A 63 -5.14 -4.24 14.82
CA LEU A 63 -4.96 -2.79 14.82
C LEU A 63 -6.29 -2.04 14.84
N PHE A 64 -7.27 -2.52 14.07
CA PHE A 64 -8.60 -1.93 14.03
C PHE A 64 -9.30 -2.05 15.39
N ASP A 65 -9.23 -3.23 16.01
CA ASP A 65 -9.83 -3.50 17.32
C ASP A 65 -9.19 -2.61 18.41
N ASP A 66 -7.86 -2.45 18.40
CA ASP A 66 -7.15 -1.54 19.31
C ASP A 66 -7.59 -0.08 19.15
N LEU A 67 -7.80 0.36 17.91
CA LEU A 67 -8.26 1.73 17.62
C LEU A 67 -9.70 1.93 18.11
N VAL A 68 -10.57 0.95 17.92
CA VAL A 68 -11.95 0.97 18.40
C VAL A 68 -11.98 0.99 19.94
N ALA A 69 -11.21 0.12 20.60
CA ALA A 69 -11.13 0.08 22.07
C ALA A 69 -10.70 1.42 22.67
N ARG A 70 -9.63 2.03 22.11
CA ARG A 70 -9.16 3.36 22.53
C ARG A 70 -10.15 4.48 22.24
N ALA A 71 -10.98 4.35 21.21
CA ALA A 71 -12.03 5.32 20.91
C ALA A 71 -13.14 5.26 21.97
N LEU A 72 -13.58 4.06 22.33
CA LEU A 72 -14.61 3.82 23.34
C LEU A 72 -14.16 4.27 24.73
N GLU A 73 -12.95 3.92 25.16
CA GLU A 73 -12.43 4.33 26.48
C GLU A 73 -12.39 5.85 26.63
N ARG A 74 -12.03 6.58 25.56
CA ARG A 74 -12.04 8.04 25.55
C ARG A 74 -13.46 8.61 25.63
N ALA A 75 -14.44 7.96 24.99
CA ALA A 75 -15.83 8.36 25.06
C ALA A 75 -16.37 8.17 26.48
N ASP A 76 -16.16 7.00 27.08
CA ASP A 76 -16.54 6.69 28.46
C ASP A 76 -15.92 7.68 29.45
N GLY A 77 -14.64 8.03 29.26
CA GLY A 77 -13.96 9.03 30.09
C GLY A 77 -14.61 10.41 30.03
N ARG A 78 -15.04 10.84 28.84
CA ARG A 78 -15.77 12.11 28.67
C ARG A 78 -17.14 12.07 29.31
N ASP A 79 -17.87 10.97 29.15
CA ASP A 79 -19.21 10.81 29.72
C ASP A 79 -19.18 10.86 31.26
N ARG A 80 -18.18 10.24 31.89
CA ARG A 80 -17.99 10.32 33.35
C ARG A 80 -17.68 11.74 33.81
N LEU A 81 -16.82 12.47 33.09
CA LEU A 81 -16.50 13.85 33.42
C LEU A 81 -17.73 14.76 33.29
N ASP A 82 -18.50 14.61 32.22
CA ASP A 82 -19.71 15.39 32.01
C ASP A 82 -20.79 15.05 33.04
N ALA A 83 -20.95 13.78 33.41
CA ALA A 83 -21.82 13.37 34.50
C ALA A 83 -21.42 14.00 35.84
N SER A 84 -20.11 14.01 36.15
CA SER A 84 -19.60 14.63 37.38
C SER A 84 -19.85 16.15 37.42
N ARG A 85 -19.75 16.85 36.28
CA ARG A 85 -20.05 18.28 36.20
C ARG A 85 -21.53 18.60 36.32
N ARG A 86 -22.42 17.73 35.85
CA ARG A 86 -23.87 17.92 35.99
C ARG A 86 -24.37 17.65 37.41
N ALA A 87 -23.62 16.87 38.19
CA ALA A 87 -23.95 16.52 39.57
C ALA A 87 -23.38 17.50 40.62
N ALA A 88 -22.54 18.45 40.20
CA ALA A 88 -21.99 19.55 41.02
C ALA A 88 -22.76 20.85 40.77
#